data_AF-A0A924YGM1-F1
#
_entry.id   AF-A0A924YGM1-F1
#
_cell.length_a   1.000
_cell.length_b   1.000
_cell.length_c   1.000
_cell.angle_alpha   90.00
_cell.angle_beta   90.00
_cell.angle_gamma   90.00
#
_symmetry.space_group_name_H-M   'P 1'
#
loop_
_entity.id
_entity.type
_entity.pdbx_description
1 polymer ?
#
loop_
_entity_poly.entity_id
_entity_poly.type
_entity_poly.pdbx_seq_one_letter_code
_entity_poly.pdbx_strand_id
1 'polypeptide(L)'
;MHISVPTTPFSLNQIVLWLTKVIAKEQQVAFSQIDSEAPFAELGLDSMSAVTLSGDLGTALNIELPPTLFWDCPNIVALARYLSEAVGVRTLQPH
;
A
#
# COMPACT_ATOMS: atom_id res chain seq x y z
N MET A 1 3.18 -9.75 -17.80
CA MET A 1 1.91 -9.90 -17.06
C MET A 1 1.55 -8.52 -16.53
N HIS A 2 0.71 -7.76 -17.25
CA HIS A 2 0.29 -6.42 -16.84
C HIS A 2 -0.63 -6.54 -15.62
N ILE A 3 -0.23 -5.94 -14.50
CA ILE A 3 -1.13 -5.78 -13.35
C ILE A 3 -1.99 -4.57 -13.70
N SER A 4 -3.05 -4.79 -14.46
CA SER A 4 -4.02 -3.73 -14.77
C SER A 4 -4.62 -3.24 -13.46
N VAL A 5 -4.53 -1.93 -13.23
CA VAL A 5 -5.23 -1.24 -12.15
C VAL A 5 -6.73 -1.53 -12.35
N PRO A 6 -7.42 -2.24 -11.44
CA PRO A 6 -8.83 -2.55 -11.63
C PRO A 6 -9.62 -1.24 -11.71
N THR A 7 -10.44 -1.11 -12.75
CA THR A 7 -11.33 0.04 -13.02
C THR A 7 -12.52 0.10 -12.04
N THR A 8 -12.51 -0.74 -11.01
CA THR A 8 -13.56 -0.93 -9.99
C THR A 8 -13.14 -0.19 -8.71
N PRO A 9 -14.07 0.37 -7.92
CA PRO A 9 -13.73 0.94 -6.61
C PRO A 9 -12.97 -0.10 -5.78
N PHE A 10 -11.73 0.22 -5.43
CA PHE A 10 -10.92 -0.62 -4.58
C PHE A 10 -11.60 -0.75 -3.21
N SER A 11 -12.13 -1.93 -2.89
CA SER A 11 -12.59 -2.23 -1.53
C SER A 11 -11.39 -2.37 -0.59
N LEU A 12 -11.54 -2.05 0.70
CA LEU A 12 -10.46 -2.14 1.69
C LEU A 12 -9.70 -3.48 1.61
N ASN A 13 -10.43 -4.60 1.58
CA ASN A 13 -9.82 -5.94 1.45
C ASN A 13 -9.00 -6.13 0.16
N GLN A 14 -9.40 -5.51 -0.96
CA GLN A 14 -8.63 -5.58 -2.20
C GLN A 14 -7.33 -4.79 -2.08
N ILE A 15 -7.35 -3.61 -1.45
CA ILE A 15 -6.16 -2.81 -1.20
C ILE A 15 -5.21 -3.56 -0.26
N VAL A 16 -5.74 -4.13 0.82
CA VAL A 16 -4.96 -4.96 1.76
C VAL A 16 -4.29 -6.12 1.03
N LEU A 17 -5.02 -6.88 0.22
CA LEU A 17 -4.48 -8.01 -0.54
C LEU A 17 -3.43 -7.56 -1.57
N TRP A 18 -3.66 -6.42 -2.21
CA TRP A 18 -2.72 -5.87 -3.17
C TRP A 18 -1.42 -5.40 -2.47
N LEU A 19 -1.52 -4.62 -1.40
CA LEU A 19 -0.38 -4.19 -0.59
C LEU A 19 0.41 -5.38 -0.06
N THR A 20 -0.28 -6.39 0.45
CA THR A 20 0.34 -7.64 0.93
C THR A 20 1.17 -8.28 -0.17
N LYS A 21 0.67 -8.34 -1.41
CA LYS A 21 1.43 -8.88 -2.56
C LYS A 21 2.63 -8.00 -2.94
N VAL A 22 2.49 -6.68 -2.90
CA VAL A 22 3.58 -5.74 -3.20
C VAL A 22 4.70 -5.90 -2.16
N ILE A 23 4.35 -5.91 -0.87
CA ILE A 23 5.31 -6.08 0.22
C ILE A 23 5.95 -7.46 0.19
N ALA A 24 5.15 -8.52 -0.04
CA ALA A 24 5.67 -9.87 -0.16
C ALA A 24 6.68 -10.01 -1.31
N LYS A 25 6.40 -9.36 -2.45
CA LYS A 25 7.32 -9.31 -3.59
C LYS A 25 8.61 -8.57 -3.24
N GLU A 26 8.51 -7.43 -2.56
CA GLU A 26 9.65 -6.63 -2.12
C GLU A 26 10.53 -7.40 -1.12
N GLN A 27 9.92 -8.05 -0.14
CA GLN A 27 10.59 -8.84 0.90
C GLN A 27 11.01 -10.25 0.43
N GLN A 28 10.72 -10.62 -0.82
CA GLN A 28 10.94 -11.95 -1.37
C GLN A 28 10.35 -13.11 -0.54
N VAL A 29 9.23 -12.85 0.17
CA VAL A 29 8.50 -13.86 0.95
C VAL A 29 7.16 -14.19 0.31
N ALA A 30 6.52 -15.27 0.75
CA ALA A 30 5.18 -15.59 0.30
C ALA A 30 4.15 -14.62 0.91
N PHE A 31 3.21 -14.13 0.10
CA PHE A 31 2.13 -13.25 0.60
C PHE A 31 1.26 -13.91 1.67
N SER A 32 1.23 -15.25 1.74
CA SER A 32 0.55 -16.01 2.80
C SER A 32 1.27 -15.94 4.16
N GLN A 33 2.53 -15.49 4.21
CA GLN A 33 3.31 -15.31 5.43
C GLN A 33 3.27 -13.87 5.94
N ILE A 34 2.75 -12.93 5.13
CA ILE A 34 2.59 -11.55 5.54
C ILE A 34 1.28 -11.44 6.30
N ASP A 35 1.37 -11.06 7.57
CA ASP A 35 0.21 -10.70 8.38
C ASP A 35 -0.13 -9.23 8.14
N SER A 36 -1.36 -8.97 7.69
CA SER A 36 -1.84 -7.61 7.40
C SER A 36 -2.11 -6.78 8.65
N GLU A 37 -2.35 -7.42 9.78
CA GLU A 37 -2.59 -6.79 11.07
C GLU A 37 -1.28 -6.52 11.82
N ALA A 38 -0.23 -7.28 11.49
CA ALA A 38 1.09 -7.12 12.07
C ALA A 38 1.74 -5.78 11.68
N PRO A 39 2.50 -5.16 12.61
CA PRO A 39 3.29 -3.99 12.30
C PRO A 39 4.36 -4.26 11.24
N PHE A 40 4.63 -3.27 10.38
CA PHE A 40 5.71 -3.32 9.40
C PHE A 40 7.07 -3.61 10.03
N ALA A 41 7.32 -3.11 11.24
CA ALA A 41 8.53 -3.41 12.01
C ALA A 41 8.66 -4.91 12.35
N GLU A 42 7.56 -5.61 12.62
CA GLU A 42 7.57 -7.07 12.88
C GLU A 42 7.74 -7.89 11.60
N LEU A 43 7.30 -7.34 10.46
CA LEU A 43 7.51 -7.91 9.12
C LEU A 43 8.93 -7.68 8.58
N GLY A 44 9.81 -7.01 9.34
CA GLY A 44 11.18 -6.68 8.91
C GLY A 44 11.23 -5.57 7.86
N LEU A 45 10.29 -4.62 7.89
CA LEU A 45 10.33 -3.45 7.02
C LEU A 45 11.26 -2.38 7.61
N ASP A 46 12.34 -2.07 6.90
CA ASP A 46 13.27 -0.99 7.25
C ASP A 46 12.93 0.33 6.54
N SER A 47 13.56 1.44 6.96
CA SER A 47 13.36 2.76 6.34
C SER A 47 13.63 2.78 4.84
N MET A 48 14.64 2.05 4.35
CA MET A 48 14.95 2.00 2.92
C MET A 48 13.83 1.30 2.16
N SER A 49 13.35 0.16 2.67
CA SER A 49 12.23 -0.58 2.08
C SER A 49 10.95 0.26 2.08
N ALA A 50 10.68 1.01 3.15
CA ALA A 50 9.55 1.91 3.26
C ALA A 50 9.60 3.04 2.21
N VAL A 51 10.77 3.63 1.97
CA VAL A 51 10.96 4.66 0.92
C VAL A 51 10.69 4.07 -0.47
N THR A 52 11.29 2.92 -0.79
CA THR A 52 11.06 2.25 -2.08
C THR A 52 9.59 1.89 -2.28
N LEU A 53 8.95 1.27 -1.28
CA LEU A 53 7.53 0.95 -1.32
C LEU A 53 6.66 2.20 -1.47
N SER A 54 6.94 3.28 -0.73
CA SER A 54 6.19 4.53 -0.88
C SER A 54 6.25 5.08 -2.31
N GLY A 55 7.43 5.01 -2.95
CA GLY A 55 7.62 5.43 -4.33
C GLY A 55 6.91 4.56 -5.35
N ASP A 56 6.98 3.23 -5.19
CA ASP A 56 6.32 2.28 -6.09
C ASP A 56 4.78 2.36 -5.96
N LEU A 57 4.28 2.42 -4.72
CA LEU A 57 2.86 2.62 -4.43
C LEU A 57 2.35 3.96 -4.97
N GLY A 58 3.13 5.03 -4.76
CA GLY A 58 2.80 6.36 -5.26
C GLY A 58 2.74 6.41 -6.78
N THR A 59 3.68 5.75 -7.45
CA THR A 59 3.69 5.62 -8.91
C THR A 59 2.50 4.79 -9.42
N ALA A 60 2.21 3.66 -8.79
CA ALA A 60 1.12 2.76 -9.18
C ALA A 60 -0.27 3.40 -9.02
N LEU A 61 -0.44 4.20 -7.96
CA LEU A 61 -1.69 4.92 -7.66
C LEU A 61 -1.72 6.34 -8.23
N ASN A 62 -0.61 6.77 -8.84
CA ASN A 62 -0.39 8.11 -9.35
C ASN A 62 -0.65 9.20 -8.28
N ILE A 63 -0.23 8.98 -7.03
CA ILE A 63 -0.34 9.91 -5.90
C ILE A 63 1.01 10.06 -5.20
N GLU A 64 1.26 11.18 -4.53
CA GLU A 64 2.44 11.31 -3.68
C GLU A 64 2.20 10.64 -2.32
N LEU A 65 3.03 9.65 -1.98
CA LEU A 65 3.02 9.00 -0.67
C LEU A 65 4.32 9.30 0.05
N PRO A 66 4.29 10.03 1.17
CA PRO A 66 5.48 10.22 1.98
C PRO A 66 5.81 8.93 2.75
N PRO A 67 7.09 8.54 2.86
CA PRO A 67 7.50 7.35 3.60
C PRO A 67 7.18 7.44 5.10
N THR A 68 6.96 8.65 5.63
CA THR A 68 6.48 8.86 7.00
C THR A 68 5.12 8.19 7.26
N LEU A 69 4.32 7.90 6.22
CA LEU A 69 3.07 7.16 6.37
C LEU A 69 3.26 5.77 6.98
N PHE A 70 4.42 5.12 6.82
CA PHE A 70 4.67 3.83 7.47
C PHE A 70 4.83 3.96 9.00
N TRP A 71 5.04 5.19 9.51
CA TRP A 71 5.11 5.52 10.93
C TRP A 71 3.72 5.85 11.46
N ASP A 72 2.92 6.62 10.71
CA ASP A 72 1.52 6.94 11.05
C ASP A 72 0.59 5.73 10.88
N CYS A 73 0.84 4.90 9.86
CA CYS A 73 0.13 3.67 9.55
C CYS A 73 1.09 2.49 9.76
N PRO A 74 1.18 1.93 10.98
CA PRO A 74 2.17 0.93 11.31
C PRO A 74 1.89 -0.44 10.68
N ASN A 75 0.73 -0.67 10.06
CA ASN A 75 0.37 -1.95 9.43
C ASN A 75 -0.36 -1.76 8.09
N ILE A 76 -0.54 -2.88 7.37
CA ILE A 76 -1.14 -2.90 6.02
C ILE A 76 -2.58 -2.43 6.04
N VAL A 77 -3.36 -2.79 7.06
CA VAL A 77 -4.78 -2.38 7.18
C VAL A 77 -4.91 -0.86 7.34
N ALA A 78 -4.08 -0.24 8.18
CA ALA A 78 -4.07 1.21 8.36
C ALA A 78 -3.71 1.95 7.06
N LEU A 79 -2.66 1.48 6.38
CA LEU A 79 -2.24 2.03 5.09
C LEU A 79 -3.34 1.86 4.03
N ALA A 80 -3.96 0.68 3.97
CA ALA A 80 -5.05 0.39 3.05
C ALA A 80 -6.26 1.31 3.28
N ARG A 81 -6.57 1.64 4.54
CA ARG A 81 -7.65 2.56 4.88
C ARG A 81 -7.33 3.97 4.41
N TYR A 82 -6.13 4.45 4.69
CA TYR A 82 -5.65 5.75 4.20
C TYR A 82 -5.73 5.85 2.67
N LEU A 83 -5.28 4.80 1.96
CA LEU A 83 -5.36 4.75 0.50
C LEU A 83 -6.80 4.67 -0.02
N SER A 84 -7.67 3.92 0.66
CA SER A 84 -9.10 3.85 0.32
C SER A 84 -9.75 5.23 0.40
N GLU A 85 -9.39 6.01 1.41
CA GLU A 85 -9.84 7.38 1.57
C GLU A 85 -9.24 8.24 0.46
N ALA A 86 -7.90 8.27 0.30
CA ALA A 86 -7.20 9.10 -0.69
C ALA A 86 -7.62 8.86 -2.16
N VAL A 87 -7.81 7.60 -2.56
CA VAL A 87 -8.27 7.23 -3.91
C VAL A 87 -9.77 7.49 -4.06
N GLY A 88 -10.55 7.30 -2.99
CA GLY A 88 -11.98 7.59 -2.97
C GLY A 88 -12.32 9.07 -3.15
N VAL A 89 -11.45 10.00 -2.70
CA VAL A 89 -11.70 11.45 -2.85
C VAL A 89 -11.36 12.02 -4.23
N ARG A 90 -10.84 11.21 -5.17
CA ARG A 90 -10.33 11.72 -6.46
C ARG A 90 -11.39 12.16 -7.48
N THR A 91 -12.65 12.31 -7.08
CA THR A 91 -13.75 12.73 -7.98
C THR A 91 -14.16 14.20 -7.88
N LEU A 92 -13.54 15.04 -7.05
CA LEU A 92 -13.90 16.48 -7.01
C LEU A 92 -12.68 17.40 -6.89
N GLN A 93 -12.00 17.66 -8.00
CA GLN A 93 -11.36 18.98 -8.19
C GLN A 93 -11.31 19.35 -9.68
N PRO A 94 -12.20 20.24 -10.16
CA PRO A 94 -11.97 20.97 -11.40
C PRO A 94 -10.87 22.01 -11.17
N HIS A 95 -9.84 22.00 -12.00
CA HIS A 95 -9.03 23.19 -12.30
C HIS A 95 -9.47 23.74 -13.65
#